data_AF-V6LWA4-F1
#
_entry.id   AF-V6LWA4-F1
#
_cell.length_a   1.000
_cell.length_b   1.000
_cell.length_c   1.000
_cell.angle_alpha   90.00
_cell.angle_beta   90.00
_cell.angle_gamma   90.00
#
_symmetry.space_group_name_H-M   'P 1'
#
loop_
_entity.id
_entity.type
_entity.pdbx_description
1 polymer ?
#
loop_
_entity_poly.entity_id
_entity_poly.type
_entity_poly.pdbx_seq_one_letter_code
_entity_poly.pdbx_strand_id
1 'polypeptide(L)'
;MFDQTRYDRTLPKSINDRRRQETHFLSYEAYISTQEFNALRARKLSKPAPKARAVSQAELGLRIRSREAANRALLRRLFDAELAGYDAALAALAPSEDQILAENELRAAGIRADKNAETRHFCAQKRAQQLENNCDELRILKHEMHAKASRLTLDYQVQAKKERNEKERKIELQVDLMVVADHRKFVSEQQANFALKKCEIQRKKCEIEAEIDLKSQLRVRQQAERLIEAQKAQELNAQRKVLDQLENDVIFEQKMANRKNLECLIAVENAKKAVENANQIVEERTQNDEINAEIRQQALENLAQKELLRDQQAVYCELVNYRKEVVRKENLVIDNIYYQQIKNGVGAENLRNENERARDRKISQICFEYNKGVENRNQSEIQQNQQQKLLENQQHLQDLQILEEERLINYQKQVDQQLEYVTFLNFQETEAAAKANSLRREDEKILEFQQKKLDFEAVQQQNFAEKLRKNISEIVHNFAPPETKRGALKRRQWYNV
;
A
#
# COMPACT_ATOMS: atom_id res chain seq x y z
N MET A 1 83.95 -244.77 -17.33
CA MET A 1 82.75 -244.09 -17.83
C MET A 1 83.03 -243.69 -19.26
N PHE A 2 82.14 -243.99 -20.21
CA PHE A 2 82.36 -243.65 -21.63
C PHE A 2 82.67 -242.14 -21.77
N ASP A 3 83.90 -241.83 -22.18
CA ASP A 3 84.45 -240.48 -22.30
C ASP A 3 84.01 -239.89 -23.65
N GLN A 4 83.07 -238.95 -23.65
CA GLN A 4 82.41 -238.45 -24.86
C GLN A 4 83.34 -237.63 -25.78
N THR A 5 84.56 -237.30 -25.31
CA THR A 5 85.54 -236.51 -26.07
C THR A 5 86.47 -237.36 -26.94
N ARG A 6 86.54 -238.68 -26.69
CA ARG A 6 87.36 -239.64 -27.46
C ARG A 6 86.63 -240.06 -28.75
N TYR A 7 87.40 -240.10 -29.85
CA TYR A 7 86.89 -240.52 -31.16
C TYR A 7 86.50 -242.00 -31.13
N ASP A 8 85.22 -242.29 -31.32
CA ASP A 8 84.69 -243.64 -31.29
C ASP A 8 84.67 -244.23 -32.70
N ARG A 9 85.51 -245.25 -32.96
CA ARG A 9 85.65 -245.86 -34.30
C ARG A 9 84.40 -246.60 -34.76
N THR A 10 83.49 -246.95 -33.85
CA THR A 10 82.22 -247.61 -34.17
C THR A 10 81.19 -246.62 -34.74
N LEU A 11 81.39 -245.32 -34.51
CA LEU A 11 80.47 -244.29 -34.95
C LEU A 11 80.93 -243.63 -36.25
N PRO A 12 79.99 -243.34 -37.17
CA PRO A 12 80.23 -242.49 -38.33
C PRO A 12 80.81 -241.15 -37.90
N LYS A 13 81.75 -240.64 -38.70
CA LYS A 13 82.47 -239.39 -38.41
C LYS A 13 81.51 -238.22 -38.09
N SER A 14 80.36 -238.16 -38.75
CA SER A 14 79.32 -237.15 -38.50
C SER A 14 78.76 -237.16 -37.06
N ILE A 15 78.64 -238.32 -36.43
CA ILE A 15 78.16 -238.41 -35.04
C ILE A 15 79.25 -238.02 -34.06
N ASN A 16 80.49 -238.45 -34.31
CA ASN A 16 81.64 -238.03 -33.50
C ASN A 16 81.81 -236.50 -33.51
N ASP A 17 81.69 -235.88 -34.68
CA ASP A 17 81.80 -234.43 -34.80
C ASP A 17 80.65 -233.71 -34.07
N ARG A 18 79.43 -234.26 -34.16
CA ARG A 18 78.27 -233.70 -33.46
C ARG A 18 78.38 -233.79 -31.94
N ARG A 19 78.88 -234.90 -31.40
CA ARG A 19 79.17 -235.04 -29.97
C ARG A 19 80.18 -234.01 -29.49
N ARG A 20 81.28 -233.84 -30.23
CA ARG A 20 82.29 -232.82 -29.89
C ARG A 20 81.69 -231.42 -29.83
N GLN A 21 80.83 -231.08 -30.79
CA GLN A 21 80.15 -229.79 -30.79
C GLN A 21 79.22 -229.62 -29.58
N GLU A 22 78.43 -230.62 -29.21
CA GLU A 22 77.56 -230.55 -28.02
C GLU A 22 78.35 -230.38 -26.72
N THR A 23 79.45 -231.12 -26.53
CA THR A 23 80.33 -230.92 -25.37
C THR A 23 80.96 -229.52 -25.35
N HIS A 24 81.33 -228.98 -26.51
CA HIS A 24 81.88 -227.64 -26.59
C HIS A 24 80.82 -226.59 -26.25
N PHE A 25 79.58 -226.79 -26.69
CA PHE A 25 78.46 -225.90 -26.41
C PHE A 25 78.14 -225.84 -24.92
N LEU A 26 78.04 -227.00 -24.26
CA LEU A 26 77.80 -227.08 -22.81
C LEU A 26 78.92 -226.42 -21.99
N SER A 27 80.17 -226.59 -22.40
CA SER A 27 81.31 -225.94 -21.73
C SER A 27 81.29 -224.41 -21.86
N TYR A 28 80.77 -223.90 -22.97
CA TYR A 28 80.71 -222.48 -23.25
C TYR A 28 79.58 -221.79 -22.47
N GLU A 29 78.43 -222.47 -22.34
CA GLU A 29 77.28 -221.97 -21.59
C GLU A 29 77.57 -221.82 -20.09
N ALA A 30 78.34 -222.75 -19.52
CA ALA A 30 78.83 -222.66 -18.14
C ALA A 30 79.82 -221.50 -17.91
N TYR A 31 80.61 -221.14 -18.93
CA TYR A 31 81.56 -220.04 -18.84
C TYR A 31 80.88 -218.66 -18.89
N ILE A 32 79.83 -218.50 -19.70
CA ILE A 32 79.12 -217.22 -19.82
C ILE A 32 78.35 -216.90 -18.53
N SER A 33 77.66 -217.89 -17.97
CA SER A 33 76.89 -217.71 -16.73
C SER A 33 77.75 -217.27 -15.54
N THR A 34 79.01 -217.73 -15.48
CA THR A 34 79.97 -217.31 -14.44
C THR A 34 80.53 -215.91 -14.67
N GLN A 35 80.70 -215.46 -15.91
CA GLN A 35 81.11 -214.09 -16.19
C GLN A 35 80.02 -213.07 -15.87
N GLU A 36 78.76 -213.36 -16.17
CA GLU A 36 77.64 -212.43 -15.94
C GLU A 36 77.43 -212.15 -14.45
N PHE A 37 77.57 -213.16 -13.60
CA PHE A 37 77.49 -213.00 -12.14
C PHE A 37 78.61 -212.09 -11.59
N ASN A 38 79.82 -212.23 -12.12
CA ASN A 38 80.97 -211.43 -11.71
C ASN A 38 80.85 -209.96 -12.15
N ALA A 39 80.30 -209.70 -13.33
CA ALA A 39 80.06 -208.34 -13.81
C ALA A 39 79.02 -207.59 -12.96
N LEU A 40 77.97 -208.27 -12.51
CA LEU A 40 76.94 -207.71 -11.63
C LEU A 40 77.47 -207.38 -10.24
N ARG A 41 78.39 -208.20 -9.70
CA ARG A 41 79.04 -207.96 -8.41
C ARG A 41 79.95 -206.72 -8.44
N ALA A 42 80.70 -206.52 -9.53
CA ALA A 42 81.59 -205.37 -9.68
C ALA A 42 80.84 -204.02 -9.70
N ARG A 43 79.65 -203.95 -10.31
CA ARG A 43 78.86 -202.71 -10.40
C ARG A 43 78.27 -202.22 -9.08
N LYS A 44 78.04 -203.11 -8.10
CA LYS A 44 77.52 -202.70 -6.78
C LYS A 44 78.61 -202.15 -5.85
N LEU A 45 79.88 -202.45 -6.10
CA LEU A 45 81.02 -202.01 -5.27
C LEU A 45 81.62 -200.65 -5.72
N SER A 46 81.19 -200.10 -6.86
CA SER A 46 81.82 -198.90 -7.46
C SER A 46 81.18 -197.56 -7.08
N LYS A 47 80.20 -197.51 -6.18
CA LYS A 47 79.57 -196.24 -5.73
C LYS A 47 80.03 -195.89 -4.31
N PRO A 48 80.75 -194.77 -4.10
CA PRO A 48 81.15 -194.37 -2.75
C PRO A 48 79.94 -193.95 -1.92
N ALA A 49 79.96 -194.31 -0.63
CA ALA A 49 78.85 -194.10 0.29
C ALA A 49 78.63 -192.60 0.61
N PRO A 50 77.36 -192.12 0.67
CA PRO A 50 77.01 -190.70 0.84
C PRO A 50 77.49 -190.05 2.16
N LYS A 51 77.88 -190.85 3.16
CA LYS A 51 78.40 -190.35 4.45
C LYS A 51 79.76 -189.64 4.33
N ALA A 52 80.62 -190.01 3.35
CA ALA A 52 81.95 -189.41 3.21
C ALA A 52 81.90 -187.94 2.71
N ARG A 53 80.91 -187.58 1.91
CA ARG A 53 80.75 -186.19 1.42
C ARG A 53 80.24 -185.23 2.50
N ALA A 54 79.42 -185.71 3.44
CA ALA A 54 78.90 -184.89 4.54
C ALA A 54 80.00 -184.45 5.53
N VAL A 55 80.96 -185.33 5.82
CA VAL A 55 82.10 -185.02 6.72
C VAL A 55 82.98 -183.91 6.14
N SER A 56 83.28 -183.96 4.83
CA SER A 56 84.09 -182.95 4.14
C SER A 56 83.46 -181.55 4.15
N GLN A 57 82.13 -181.43 4.03
CA GLN A 57 81.45 -180.13 4.09
C GLN A 57 81.43 -179.53 5.50
N ALA A 58 81.28 -180.37 6.54
CA ALA A 58 81.34 -179.91 7.92
C ALA A 58 82.72 -179.36 8.30
N GLU A 59 83.80 -179.99 7.82
CA GLU A 59 85.17 -179.51 8.00
C GLU A 59 85.43 -178.16 7.32
N LEU A 60 84.92 -177.95 6.11
CA LEU A 60 84.98 -176.64 5.44
C LEU A 60 84.24 -175.57 6.22
N GLY A 61 83.06 -175.88 6.76
CA GLY A 61 82.29 -174.97 7.62
C GLY A 61 82.99 -174.62 8.94
N LEU A 62 83.81 -175.53 9.50
CA LEU A 62 84.65 -175.23 10.66
C LEU A 62 85.80 -174.28 10.30
N ARG A 63 86.46 -174.50 9.16
CA ARG A 63 87.57 -173.62 8.70
C ARG A 63 87.13 -172.19 8.43
N ILE A 64 85.95 -171.99 7.85
CA ILE A 64 85.39 -170.65 7.63
C ILE A 64 85.14 -169.95 8.97
N ARG A 65 84.49 -170.63 9.92
CA ARG A 65 84.24 -170.09 11.27
C ARG A 65 85.53 -169.73 12.01
N SER A 66 86.59 -170.54 11.89
CA SER A 66 87.89 -170.20 12.48
C SER A 66 88.51 -168.95 11.86
N ARG A 67 88.34 -168.72 10.55
CA ARG A 67 88.87 -167.54 9.87
C ARG A 67 88.10 -166.28 10.24
N GLU A 68 86.78 -166.37 10.37
CA GLU A 68 85.95 -165.27 10.87
C GLU A 68 86.29 -164.92 12.33
N ALA A 69 86.54 -165.90 13.18
CA ALA A 69 86.98 -165.67 14.55
C ALA A 69 88.33 -164.94 14.61
N ALA A 70 89.27 -165.31 13.74
CA ALA A 70 90.55 -164.62 13.61
C ALA A 70 90.37 -163.15 13.15
N ASN A 71 89.48 -162.89 12.20
CA ASN A 71 89.18 -161.53 11.76
C ASN A 71 88.53 -160.69 12.87
N ARG A 72 87.61 -161.26 13.65
CA ARG A 72 87.02 -160.56 14.82
C ARG A 72 88.07 -160.22 15.88
N ALA A 73 89.03 -161.13 16.12
CA ALA A 73 90.12 -160.88 17.06
C ALA A 73 91.06 -159.75 16.57
N LEU A 74 91.31 -159.66 15.26
CA LEU A 74 92.11 -158.58 14.68
C LEU A 74 91.41 -157.22 14.82
N LEU A 75 90.11 -157.13 14.50
CA LEU A 75 89.33 -155.90 14.64
C LEU A 75 89.29 -155.42 16.09
N ARG A 76 89.11 -156.34 17.05
CA ARG A 76 89.13 -155.98 18.47
C ARG A 76 90.47 -155.37 18.89
N ARG A 77 91.60 -155.93 18.44
CA ARG A 77 92.93 -155.36 18.72
C ARG A 77 93.12 -153.95 18.15
N LEU A 78 92.57 -153.67 16.97
CA LEU A 78 92.63 -152.32 16.39
C LEU A 78 91.81 -151.33 17.21
N PHE A 79 90.58 -151.68 17.60
CA PHE A 79 89.76 -150.82 18.45
C PHE A 79 90.38 -150.59 19.83
N ASP A 80 90.93 -151.64 20.45
CA ASP A 80 91.62 -151.50 21.75
C ASP A 80 92.85 -150.57 21.64
N ALA A 81 93.57 -150.59 20.51
CA ALA A 81 94.70 -149.71 20.26
C ALA A 81 94.28 -148.24 20.02
N GLU A 82 93.20 -148.00 19.28
CA GLU A 82 92.65 -146.65 19.10
C GLU A 82 92.18 -146.05 20.41
N LEU A 83 91.47 -146.84 21.23
CA LEU A 83 90.95 -146.41 22.52
C LEU A 83 92.09 -146.04 23.47
N ALA A 84 93.14 -146.85 23.53
CA ALA A 84 94.36 -146.52 24.30
C ALA A 84 95.06 -145.26 23.77
N GLY A 85 95.06 -145.04 22.46
CA GLY A 85 95.60 -143.83 21.84
C GLY A 85 94.82 -142.56 22.22
N TYR A 86 93.49 -142.64 22.24
CA TYR A 86 92.63 -141.54 22.70
C TYR A 86 92.80 -141.23 24.19
N ASP A 87 92.87 -142.26 25.04
CA ASP A 87 93.07 -142.07 26.49
C ASP A 87 94.44 -141.43 26.78
N ALA A 88 95.49 -141.83 26.07
CA ALA A 88 96.81 -141.21 26.18
C ALA A 88 96.82 -139.75 25.70
N ALA A 89 96.08 -139.42 24.64
CA ALA A 89 95.97 -138.05 24.15
C ALA A 89 95.24 -137.14 25.14
N LEU A 90 94.15 -137.62 25.77
CA LEU A 90 93.43 -136.89 26.81
C LEU A 90 94.28 -136.64 28.05
N ALA A 91 95.06 -137.63 28.48
CA ALA A 91 96.00 -137.48 29.59
C ALA A 91 97.12 -136.46 29.28
N ALA A 92 97.60 -136.40 28.03
CA ALA A 92 98.62 -135.44 27.60
C ALA A 92 98.09 -134.01 27.43
N LEU A 93 96.78 -133.83 27.21
CA LEU A 93 96.15 -132.52 26.99
C LEU A 93 95.76 -131.82 28.29
N ALA A 94 95.64 -132.56 29.40
CA ALA A 94 95.43 -131.99 30.71
C ALA A 94 96.71 -131.28 31.17
N PRO A 95 96.70 -129.94 31.35
CA PRO A 95 97.86 -129.22 31.83
C PRO A 95 98.23 -129.71 33.24
N SER A 96 99.53 -129.77 33.53
CA SER A 96 99.98 -130.16 34.87
C SER A 96 99.64 -129.07 35.89
N GLU A 97 99.46 -129.45 37.15
CA GLU A 97 99.15 -128.50 38.23
C GLU A 97 100.20 -127.38 38.33
N ASP A 98 101.47 -127.69 38.07
CA ASP A 98 102.56 -126.72 38.03
C ASP A 98 102.41 -125.68 36.90
N GLN A 99 101.90 -126.07 35.73
CA GLN A 99 101.64 -125.13 34.63
C GLN A 99 100.49 -124.18 34.97
N ILE A 100 99.43 -124.70 35.58
CA ILE A 100 98.30 -123.89 36.05
C ILE A 100 98.76 -122.90 37.14
N LEU A 101 99.61 -123.35 38.07
CA LEU A 101 100.18 -122.49 39.10
C LEU A 101 101.07 -121.39 38.50
N ALA A 102 101.96 -121.74 37.55
CA ALA A 102 102.82 -120.77 36.88
C ALA A 102 102.03 -119.70 36.10
N GLU A 103 100.96 -120.09 35.39
CA GLU A 103 100.08 -119.13 34.70
C GLU A 103 99.33 -118.22 35.68
N ASN A 104 98.86 -118.76 36.79
CA ASN A 104 98.19 -117.98 37.83
C ASN A 104 99.15 -117.00 38.52
N GLU A 105 100.40 -117.41 38.76
CA GLU A 105 101.45 -116.53 39.30
C GLU A 105 101.79 -115.40 38.32
N LEU A 106 101.88 -115.68 37.02
CA LEU A 106 102.08 -114.67 35.98
C LEU A 106 100.90 -113.69 35.91
N ARG A 107 99.65 -114.18 35.98
CA ARG A 107 98.46 -113.34 36.04
C ARG A 107 98.44 -112.48 37.32
N ALA A 108 98.80 -113.05 38.46
CA ALA A 108 98.89 -112.32 39.73
C ALA A 108 100.03 -111.28 39.71
N ALA A 109 101.14 -111.55 39.03
CA ALA A 109 102.20 -110.57 38.80
C ALA A 109 101.73 -109.42 37.89
N GLY A 110 100.97 -109.72 36.82
CA GLY A 110 100.36 -108.71 35.95
C GLY A 110 99.41 -107.78 36.69
N ILE A 111 98.46 -108.33 37.46
CA ILE A 111 97.51 -107.53 38.27
C ILE A 111 98.25 -106.66 39.28
N ARG A 112 99.33 -107.15 39.90
CA ARG A 112 100.15 -106.36 40.82
C ARG A 112 100.86 -105.21 40.09
N ALA A 113 101.37 -105.43 38.88
CA ALA A 113 102.00 -104.39 38.08
C ALA A 113 101.00 -103.29 37.67
N ASP A 114 99.80 -103.67 37.21
CA ASP A 114 98.75 -102.74 36.81
C ASP A 114 98.27 -101.90 38.00
N LYS A 115 97.96 -102.53 39.14
CA LYS A 115 97.58 -101.80 40.37
C LYS A 115 98.67 -100.85 40.85
N ASN A 116 99.95 -101.23 40.72
CA ASN A 116 101.07 -100.35 41.05
C ASN A 116 101.15 -99.15 40.10
N ALA A 117 100.87 -99.34 38.80
CA ALA A 117 100.84 -98.26 37.81
C ALA A 117 99.66 -97.30 38.06
N GLU A 118 98.47 -97.82 38.32
CA GLU A 118 97.29 -97.04 38.69
C GLU A 118 97.53 -96.22 39.96
N THR A 119 98.11 -96.86 40.99
CA THR A 119 98.44 -96.18 42.26
C THR A 119 99.46 -95.07 42.02
N ARG A 120 100.49 -95.29 41.19
CA ARG A 120 101.47 -94.23 40.83
C ARG A 120 100.80 -93.08 40.09
N HIS A 121 99.93 -93.36 39.13
CA HIS A 121 99.18 -92.33 38.39
C HIS A 121 98.29 -91.51 39.32
N PHE A 122 97.53 -92.19 40.19
CA PHE A 122 96.69 -91.54 41.19
C PHE A 122 97.52 -90.68 42.15
N CYS A 123 98.65 -91.19 42.65
CA CYS A 123 99.55 -90.42 43.49
C CYS A 123 100.13 -89.20 42.75
N ALA A 124 100.50 -89.32 41.48
CA ALA A 124 101.00 -88.20 40.67
C ALA A 124 99.91 -87.12 40.49
N GLN A 125 98.68 -87.50 40.16
CA GLN A 125 97.55 -86.58 40.06
C GLN A 125 97.25 -85.90 41.40
N LYS A 126 97.27 -86.64 42.51
CA LYS A 126 97.06 -86.07 43.84
C LYS A 126 98.16 -85.12 44.26
N ARG A 127 99.43 -85.42 43.92
CA ARG A 127 100.55 -84.50 44.12
C ARG A 127 100.38 -83.23 43.29
N ALA A 128 99.97 -83.33 42.03
CA ALA A 128 99.68 -82.16 41.18
C ALA A 128 98.55 -81.30 41.78
N GLN A 129 97.43 -81.91 42.19
CA GLN A 129 96.33 -81.21 42.86
C GLN A 129 96.76 -80.54 44.17
N GLN A 130 97.61 -81.21 44.97
CA GLN A 130 98.14 -80.63 46.19
C GLN A 130 99.06 -79.43 45.90
N LEU A 131 99.91 -79.51 44.87
CA LEU A 131 100.74 -78.39 44.43
C LEU A 131 99.89 -77.22 43.93
N GLU A 132 98.87 -77.47 43.11
CA GLU A 132 97.93 -76.43 42.64
C GLU A 132 97.22 -75.71 43.79
N ASN A 133 96.83 -76.44 44.84
CA ASN A 133 96.13 -75.86 45.98
C ASN A 133 97.06 -75.11 46.95
N ASN A 134 98.27 -75.64 47.17
CA ASN A 134 99.20 -75.14 48.18
C ASN A 134 100.18 -74.09 47.64
N CYS A 135 100.41 -74.02 46.32
CA CYS A 135 101.29 -73.04 45.72
C CYS A 135 100.60 -71.68 45.62
N ASP A 136 101.09 -70.70 46.37
CA ASP A 136 100.53 -69.35 46.39
C ASP A 136 100.67 -68.65 45.02
N GLU A 137 101.74 -68.92 44.26
CA GLU A 137 101.93 -68.37 42.89
C GLU A 137 100.83 -68.85 41.93
N LEU A 138 100.48 -70.14 41.98
CA LEU A 138 99.38 -70.70 41.17
C LEU A 138 98.03 -70.15 41.62
N ARG A 139 97.85 -69.89 42.92
CA ARG A 139 96.65 -69.24 43.44
C ARG A 139 96.51 -67.80 42.92
N ILE A 140 97.60 -67.03 42.92
CA ILE A 140 97.64 -65.68 42.37
C ILE A 140 97.31 -65.70 40.88
N LEU A 141 97.97 -66.56 40.09
CA LEU A 141 97.71 -66.70 38.65
C LEU A 141 96.25 -67.10 38.37
N LYS A 142 95.67 -68.01 39.15
CA LYS A 142 94.24 -68.37 39.04
C LYS A 142 93.34 -67.15 39.29
N HIS A 143 93.61 -66.35 40.32
CA HIS A 143 92.85 -65.14 40.59
C HIS A 143 93.03 -64.08 39.49
N GLU A 144 94.24 -63.91 38.95
CA GLU A 144 94.47 -63.03 37.80
C GLU A 144 93.71 -63.48 36.56
N MET A 145 93.68 -64.78 36.27
CA MET A 145 92.91 -65.33 35.17
C MET A 145 91.40 -65.11 35.37
N HIS A 146 90.89 -65.33 36.58
CA HIS A 146 89.49 -65.00 36.91
C HIS A 146 89.20 -63.51 36.80
N ALA A 147 90.09 -62.64 37.27
CA ALA A 147 89.93 -61.19 37.15
C ALA A 147 89.93 -60.73 35.68
N LYS A 148 90.82 -61.29 34.84
CA LYS A 148 90.82 -61.05 33.39
C LYS A 148 89.53 -61.54 32.73
N ALA A 149 89.05 -62.73 33.09
CA ALA A 149 87.78 -63.24 32.58
C ALA A 149 86.59 -62.34 32.98
N SER A 150 86.52 -61.92 34.25
CA SER A 150 85.49 -61.00 34.76
C SER A 150 85.56 -59.62 34.12
N ARG A 151 86.77 -59.13 33.78
CA ARG A 151 86.92 -57.89 33.03
C ARG A 151 86.36 -58.02 31.61
N LEU A 152 86.69 -59.11 30.91
CA LEU A 152 86.15 -59.37 29.58
C LEU A 152 84.62 -59.46 29.58
N THR A 153 84.03 -60.17 30.56
CA THR A 153 82.56 -60.25 30.66
C THR A 153 81.93 -58.88 30.93
N LEU A 154 82.56 -58.04 31.75
CA LEU A 154 82.12 -56.67 31.98
C LEU A 154 82.22 -55.82 30.70
N ASP A 155 83.31 -55.92 29.94
CA ASP A 155 83.47 -55.22 28.66
C ASP A 155 82.37 -55.63 27.67
N TYR A 156 82.04 -56.92 27.58
CA TYR A 156 80.91 -57.41 26.79
C TYR A 156 79.56 -56.85 27.27
N GLN A 157 79.32 -56.79 28.58
CA GLN A 157 78.09 -56.22 29.12
C GLN A 157 77.98 -54.71 28.83
N VAL A 158 79.10 -53.98 28.92
CA VAL A 158 79.15 -52.55 28.58
C VAL A 158 78.87 -52.35 27.09
N GLN A 159 79.46 -53.17 26.21
CA GLN A 159 79.20 -53.14 24.78
C GLN A 159 77.72 -53.41 24.47
N ALA A 160 77.15 -54.46 25.04
CA ALA A 160 75.74 -54.81 24.88
C ALA A 160 74.80 -53.69 25.37
N LYS A 161 75.16 -53.01 26.47
CA LYS A 161 74.42 -51.84 26.97
C LYS A 161 74.49 -50.66 25.99
N LYS A 162 75.66 -50.39 25.39
CA LYS A 162 75.79 -49.34 24.37
C LYS A 162 74.93 -49.65 23.14
N GLU A 163 74.98 -50.87 22.62
CA GLU A 163 74.16 -51.29 21.48
C GLU A 163 72.65 -51.19 21.78
N ARG A 164 72.24 -51.56 23.00
CA ARG A 164 70.85 -51.39 23.44
C ARG A 164 70.43 -49.91 23.46
N ASN A 165 71.24 -49.05 24.05
CA ASN A 165 70.96 -47.61 24.09
C ASN A 165 70.91 -47.00 22.68
N GLU A 166 71.78 -47.44 21.76
CA GLU A 166 71.72 -47.01 20.36
C GLU A 166 70.45 -47.47 19.65
N LYS A 167 69.99 -48.70 19.92
CA LYS A 167 68.70 -49.19 19.41
C LYS A 167 67.53 -48.37 19.96
N GLU A 168 67.53 -48.09 21.26
CA GLU A 168 66.49 -47.27 21.91
C GLU A 168 66.46 -45.85 21.32
N ARG A 169 67.63 -45.20 21.14
CA ARG A 169 67.72 -43.89 20.45
C ARG A 169 67.20 -43.92 19.02
N LYS A 170 67.45 -44.99 18.26
CA LYS A 170 66.90 -45.14 16.90
C LYS A 170 65.38 -45.28 16.91
N ILE A 171 64.83 -45.99 17.91
CA ILE A 171 63.38 -46.12 18.09
C ILE A 171 62.76 -44.78 18.46
N GLU A 172 63.34 -44.07 19.43
CA GLU A 172 62.90 -42.72 19.83
C GLU A 172 62.89 -41.76 18.63
N LEU A 173 63.98 -41.74 17.85
CA LEU A 173 64.05 -40.92 16.64
C LEU A 173 62.96 -41.29 15.61
N GLN A 174 62.65 -42.58 15.43
CA GLN A 174 61.58 -43.01 14.54
C GLN A 174 60.21 -42.53 15.04
N VAL A 175 59.96 -42.62 16.35
CA VAL A 175 58.73 -42.13 16.96
C VAL A 175 58.61 -40.61 16.77
N ASP A 176 59.67 -39.85 17.03
CA ASP A 176 59.70 -38.40 16.81
C ASP A 176 59.42 -38.04 15.35
N LEU A 177 60.02 -38.76 14.40
CA LEU A 177 59.76 -38.57 12.97
C LEU A 177 58.30 -38.85 12.60
N MET A 178 57.69 -39.89 13.19
CA MET A 178 56.26 -40.19 12.98
C MET A 178 55.37 -39.08 13.55
N VAL A 179 55.64 -38.63 14.78
CA VAL A 179 54.89 -37.54 15.42
C VAL A 179 54.99 -36.24 14.61
N VAL A 180 56.19 -35.90 14.12
CA VAL A 180 56.40 -34.73 13.25
C VAL A 180 55.66 -34.88 11.93
N ALA A 181 55.65 -36.07 11.33
CA ALA A 181 54.93 -36.32 10.09
C ALA A 181 53.40 -36.18 10.28
N ASP A 182 52.85 -36.72 11.36
CA ASP A 182 51.43 -36.61 11.68
C ASP A 182 51.03 -35.17 12.00
N HIS A 183 51.88 -34.44 12.74
CA HIS A 183 51.66 -33.01 12.97
C HIS A 183 51.65 -32.21 11.66
N ARG A 184 52.57 -32.49 10.73
CA ARG A 184 52.58 -31.84 9.40
C ARG A 184 51.31 -32.14 8.61
N LYS A 185 50.83 -33.39 8.62
CA LYS A 185 49.55 -33.75 7.98
C LYS A 185 48.39 -32.97 8.59
N PHE A 186 48.30 -32.93 9.92
CA PHE A 186 47.27 -32.17 10.63
C PHE A 186 47.30 -30.68 10.24
N VAL A 187 48.49 -30.05 10.21
CA VAL A 187 48.62 -28.64 9.78
C VAL A 187 48.17 -28.46 8.33
N SER A 188 48.54 -29.37 7.42
CA SER A 188 48.11 -29.34 6.02
C SER A 188 46.58 -29.47 5.89
N GLU A 189 45.96 -30.35 6.67
CA GLU A 189 44.50 -30.51 6.70
C GLU A 189 43.81 -29.26 7.25
N GLN A 190 44.35 -28.64 8.30
CA GLN A 190 43.83 -27.37 8.82
C GLN A 190 43.93 -26.24 7.78
N GLN A 191 45.04 -26.16 7.05
CA GLN A 191 45.20 -25.18 5.97
C GLN A 191 44.21 -25.42 4.82
N ALA A 192 44.00 -26.68 4.42
CA ALA A 192 43.01 -27.04 3.41
C ALA A 192 41.58 -26.69 3.87
N ASN A 193 41.22 -27.01 5.11
CA ASN A 193 39.93 -26.65 5.70
C ASN A 193 39.73 -25.13 5.76
N PHE A 194 40.78 -24.38 6.12
CA PHE A 194 40.74 -22.92 6.10
C PHE A 194 40.55 -22.37 4.68
N ALA A 195 41.24 -22.93 3.69
CA ALA A 195 41.08 -22.55 2.29
C ALA A 195 39.66 -22.84 1.78
N LEU A 196 39.07 -23.99 2.13
CA LEU A 196 37.68 -24.33 1.82
C LEU A 196 36.71 -23.31 2.44
N LYS A 197 36.84 -23.03 3.74
CA LYS A 197 36.03 -22.00 4.42
C LYS A 197 36.17 -20.62 3.75
N LYS A 198 37.38 -20.24 3.35
CA LYS A 198 37.61 -18.99 2.63
C LYS A 198 36.90 -18.95 1.27
N CYS A 199 36.93 -20.06 0.53
CA CYS A 199 36.19 -20.19 -0.74
C CYS A 199 34.68 -20.10 -0.53
N GLU A 200 34.13 -20.74 0.51
CA GLU A 200 32.72 -20.64 0.87
C GLU A 200 32.32 -19.21 1.23
N ILE A 201 33.12 -18.51 2.04
CA ILE A 201 32.89 -17.10 2.38
C ILE A 201 32.90 -16.25 1.12
N GLN A 202 33.85 -16.47 0.22
CA GLN A 202 33.95 -15.70 -1.01
C GLN A 202 32.78 -15.97 -1.96
N ARG A 203 32.32 -17.22 -2.06
CA ARG A 203 31.10 -17.56 -2.79
C ARG A 203 29.88 -16.85 -2.21
N LYS A 204 29.67 -16.91 -0.89
CA LYS A 204 28.59 -16.18 -0.22
C LYS A 204 28.69 -14.67 -0.42
N LYS A 205 29.90 -14.12 -0.44
CA LYS A 205 30.13 -12.71 -0.75
C LYS A 205 29.65 -12.37 -2.16
N CYS A 206 30.00 -13.18 -3.16
CA CYS A 206 29.52 -12.99 -4.53
C CYS A 206 28.00 -13.13 -4.65
N GLU A 207 27.38 -14.07 -3.91
CA GLU A 207 25.93 -14.21 -3.86
C GLU A 207 25.27 -12.94 -3.27
N ILE A 208 25.81 -12.38 -2.18
CA ILE A 208 25.33 -11.12 -1.59
C ILE A 208 25.54 -9.93 -2.53
N GLU A 209 26.69 -9.83 -3.18
CA GLU A 209 26.97 -8.77 -4.17
C GLU A 209 25.95 -8.85 -5.33
N ALA A 210 25.65 -10.05 -5.83
CA ALA A 210 24.62 -10.26 -6.85
C ALA A 210 23.20 -9.88 -6.37
N GLU A 211 22.85 -10.16 -5.11
CA GLU A 211 21.58 -9.74 -4.52
C GLU A 211 21.49 -8.21 -4.38
N ILE A 212 22.59 -7.54 -4.01
CA ILE A 212 22.67 -6.08 -3.93
C ILE A 212 22.50 -5.48 -5.33
N ASP A 213 23.18 -6.03 -6.33
CA ASP A 213 23.07 -5.59 -7.73
C ASP A 213 21.64 -5.77 -8.24
N LEU A 214 21.02 -6.93 -7.99
CA LEU A 214 19.62 -7.18 -8.34
C LEU A 214 18.68 -6.17 -7.66
N LYS A 215 18.89 -5.89 -6.37
CA LYS A 215 18.11 -4.89 -5.61
C LYS A 215 18.32 -3.48 -6.16
N SER A 216 19.53 -3.14 -6.61
CA SER A 216 19.83 -1.86 -7.26
C SER A 216 19.08 -1.74 -8.59
N GLN A 217 19.10 -2.79 -9.42
CA GLN A 217 18.37 -2.84 -10.69
C GLN A 217 16.86 -2.72 -10.47
N LEU A 218 16.31 -3.39 -9.45
CA LEU A 218 14.91 -3.26 -9.08
C LEU A 218 14.56 -1.84 -8.63
N ARG A 219 15.43 -1.16 -7.85
CA ARG A 219 15.23 0.25 -7.49
C ARG A 219 15.25 1.17 -8.71
N VAL A 220 16.17 0.94 -9.65
CA VAL A 220 16.22 1.70 -10.91
C VAL A 220 14.95 1.48 -11.74
N ARG A 221 14.46 0.23 -11.83
CA ARG A 221 13.18 -0.08 -12.50
C ARG A 221 12.00 0.62 -11.82
N GLN A 222 11.91 0.57 -10.49
CA GLN A 222 10.85 1.26 -9.74
C GLN A 222 10.93 2.78 -9.91
N GLN A 223 12.13 3.37 -9.96
CA GLN A 223 12.29 4.79 -10.27
C GLN A 223 11.84 5.10 -11.70
N ALA A 224 12.20 4.26 -12.68
CA ALA A 224 11.76 4.43 -14.06
C ALA A 224 10.23 4.34 -14.19
N GLU A 225 9.59 3.37 -13.52
CA GLU A 225 8.13 3.24 -13.46
C GLU A 225 7.49 4.47 -12.84
N ARG A 226 8.01 4.98 -11.71
CA ARG A 226 7.53 6.22 -11.08
C ARG A 226 7.69 7.44 -11.99
N LEU A 227 8.77 7.52 -12.75
CA LEU A 227 8.98 8.61 -13.72
C LEU A 227 7.98 8.53 -14.87
N ILE A 228 7.69 7.32 -15.37
CA ILE A 228 6.66 7.08 -16.38
C ILE A 228 5.27 7.44 -15.83
N GLU A 229 4.94 7.03 -14.61
CA GLU A 229 3.68 7.39 -13.94
C GLU A 229 3.56 8.91 -13.73
N ALA A 230 4.65 9.56 -13.31
CA ALA A 230 4.69 11.01 -13.16
C ALA A 230 4.49 11.74 -14.50
N GLN A 231 5.12 11.27 -15.58
CA GLN A 231 4.91 11.81 -16.92
C GLN A 231 3.46 11.61 -17.37
N LYS A 232 2.88 10.41 -17.20
CA LYS A 232 1.46 10.15 -17.52
C LYS A 232 0.53 11.04 -16.71
N ALA A 233 0.80 11.25 -15.42
CA ALA A 233 0.01 12.14 -14.57
C ALA A 233 0.13 13.61 -15.03
N GLN A 234 1.31 14.02 -15.49
CA GLN A 234 1.55 15.35 -16.04
C GLN A 234 0.83 15.54 -17.38
N GLU A 235 0.87 14.54 -18.27
CA GLU A 235 0.11 14.51 -19.52
C GLU A 235 -1.40 14.55 -19.27
N LEU A 236 -1.92 13.74 -18.34
CA LEU A 236 -3.32 13.75 -17.94
C LEU A 236 -3.73 15.11 -17.35
N ASN A 237 -2.88 15.73 -16.53
CA ASN A 237 -3.14 17.08 -16.02
C ASN A 237 -3.08 18.15 -17.13
N ALA A 238 -2.20 18.01 -18.11
CA ALA A 238 -2.18 18.89 -19.28
C ALA A 238 -3.45 18.72 -20.11
N GLN A 239 -3.89 17.48 -20.36
CA GLN A 239 -5.15 17.17 -21.03
C GLN A 239 -6.36 17.71 -20.25
N ARG A 240 -6.38 17.59 -18.91
CA ARG A 240 -7.41 18.21 -18.07
C ARG A 240 -7.43 19.73 -18.20
N LYS A 241 -6.27 20.39 -18.14
CA LYS A 241 -6.21 21.85 -18.37
C LYS A 241 -6.73 22.26 -19.74
N VAL A 242 -6.44 21.47 -20.77
CA VAL A 242 -6.98 21.71 -22.13
C VAL A 242 -8.49 21.49 -22.16
N LEU A 243 -9.00 20.43 -21.51
CA LEU A 243 -10.44 20.19 -21.38
C LEU A 243 -11.12 21.32 -20.60
N ASP A 244 -10.56 21.76 -19.48
CA ASP A 244 -11.08 22.89 -18.69
C ASP A 244 -11.07 24.18 -19.53
N GLN A 245 -10.04 24.41 -20.34
CA GLN A 245 -9.98 25.54 -21.28
C GLN A 245 -11.08 25.44 -22.33
N LEU A 246 -11.23 24.27 -22.97
CA LEU A 246 -12.28 24.03 -23.96
C LEU A 246 -13.68 24.14 -23.36
N GLU A 247 -13.91 23.65 -22.13
CA GLU A 247 -15.17 23.83 -21.41
C GLU A 247 -15.43 25.31 -21.13
N ASN A 248 -14.43 26.07 -20.69
CA ASN A 248 -14.55 27.51 -20.50
C ASN A 248 -14.84 28.24 -21.82
N ASP A 249 -14.21 27.83 -22.91
CA ASP A 249 -14.47 28.38 -24.26
C ASP A 249 -15.89 28.05 -24.71
N VAL A 250 -16.37 26.82 -24.51
CA VAL A 250 -17.76 26.44 -24.79
C VAL A 250 -18.75 27.24 -23.94
N ILE A 251 -18.47 27.41 -22.64
CA ILE A 251 -19.29 28.24 -21.75
C ILE A 251 -19.28 29.70 -22.22
N PHE A 252 -18.14 30.21 -22.67
CA PHE A 252 -18.00 31.56 -23.20
C PHE A 252 -18.77 31.73 -24.52
N GLU A 253 -18.65 30.78 -25.45
CA GLU A 253 -19.41 30.76 -26.70
C GLU A 253 -20.90 30.64 -26.43
N GLN A 254 -21.34 29.79 -25.49
CA GLN A 254 -22.73 29.71 -25.06
C GLN A 254 -23.22 31.03 -24.45
N LYS A 255 -22.42 31.68 -23.60
CA LYS A 255 -22.75 33.01 -23.07
C LYS A 255 -22.84 34.06 -24.16
N MET A 256 -21.94 34.02 -25.15
CA MET A 256 -21.97 34.92 -26.31
C MET A 256 -23.17 34.64 -27.23
N ALA A 257 -23.51 33.38 -27.46
CA ALA A 257 -24.69 32.97 -28.22
C ALA A 257 -25.98 33.37 -27.49
N ASN A 258 -26.05 33.15 -26.17
CA ASN A 258 -27.17 33.60 -25.33
C ASN A 258 -27.27 35.11 -25.29
N ARG A 259 -26.15 35.84 -25.24
CA ARG A 259 -26.13 37.30 -25.35
C ARG A 259 -26.63 37.77 -26.71
N LYS A 260 -26.18 37.16 -27.81
CA LYS A 260 -26.70 37.46 -29.16
C LYS A 260 -28.20 37.14 -29.27
N ASN A 261 -28.65 36.01 -28.72
CA ASN A 261 -30.07 35.66 -28.68
C ASN A 261 -30.87 36.66 -27.86
N LEU A 262 -30.37 37.11 -26.70
CA LEU A 262 -30.98 38.17 -25.90
C LEU A 262 -31.00 39.50 -26.64
N GLU A 263 -29.91 39.88 -27.31
CA GLU A 263 -29.84 41.09 -28.15
C GLU A 263 -30.85 41.01 -29.31
N CYS A 264 -31.00 39.85 -29.95
CA CYS A 264 -32.04 39.61 -30.96
C CYS A 264 -33.45 39.67 -30.37
N LEU A 265 -33.69 39.06 -29.20
CA LEU A 265 -34.98 39.11 -28.53
C LEU A 265 -35.34 40.54 -28.11
N ILE A 266 -34.37 41.29 -27.56
CA ILE A 266 -34.53 42.72 -27.23
C ILE A 266 -34.78 43.53 -28.50
N ALA A 267 -34.08 43.25 -29.61
CA ALA A 267 -34.33 43.93 -30.88
C ALA A 267 -35.73 43.62 -31.44
N VAL A 268 -36.19 42.37 -31.34
CA VAL A 268 -37.56 41.95 -31.70
C VAL A 268 -38.58 42.61 -30.78
N GLU A 269 -38.33 42.67 -29.49
CA GLU A 269 -39.24 43.27 -28.52
C GLU A 269 -39.27 44.81 -28.65
N ASN A 270 -38.15 45.44 -28.95
CA ASN A 270 -38.09 46.87 -29.29
C ASN A 270 -38.79 47.15 -30.62
N ALA A 271 -38.68 46.27 -31.61
CA ALA A 271 -39.44 46.38 -32.85
C ALA A 271 -40.95 46.19 -32.60
N LYS A 272 -41.34 45.24 -31.74
CA LYS A 272 -42.73 45.08 -31.28
C LYS A 272 -43.23 46.31 -30.54
N LYS A 273 -42.46 46.85 -29.60
CA LYS A 273 -42.77 48.12 -28.89
C LYS A 273 -42.82 49.30 -29.84
N ALA A 274 -41.97 49.36 -30.87
CA ALA A 274 -42.03 50.41 -31.89
C ALA A 274 -43.29 50.28 -32.76
N VAL A 275 -43.72 49.05 -33.08
CA VAL A 275 -44.98 48.77 -33.78
C VAL A 275 -46.19 49.06 -32.88
N GLU A 276 -46.15 48.69 -31.61
CA GLU A 276 -47.18 49.00 -30.62
C GLU A 276 -47.28 50.50 -30.39
N ASN A 277 -46.17 51.22 -30.27
CA ASN A 277 -46.15 52.68 -30.20
C ASN A 277 -46.65 53.31 -31.50
N ALA A 278 -46.31 52.76 -32.68
CA ALA A 278 -46.83 53.24 -33.95
C ALA A 278 -48.34 52.99 -34.06
N ASN A 279 -48.82 51.83 -33.61
CA ASN A 279 -50.23 51.50 -33.55
C ASN A 279 -50.97 52.37 -32.52
N GLN A 280 -50.37 52.64 -31.35
CA GLN A 280 -50.90 53.60 -30.37
C GLN A 280 -50.95 55.01 -30.93
N ILE A 281 -49.93 55.47 -31.67
CA ILE A 281 -49.96 56.77 -32.36
C ILE A 281 -51.06 56.78 -33.43
N VAL A 282 -51.31 55.67 -34.11
CA VAL A 282 -52.42 55.54 -35.08
C VAL A 282 -53.76 55.54 -34.36
N GLU A 283 -53.91 54.81 -33.25
CA GLU A 283 -55.11 54.78 -32.41
C GLU A 283 -55.39 56.14 -31.77
N GLU A 284 -54.36 56.83 -31.27
CA GLU A 284 -54.43 58.20 -30.75
C GLU A 284 -54.75 59.21 -31.85
N ARG A 285 -54.29 59.00 -33.09
CA ARG A 285 -54.70 59.80 -34.24
C ARG A 285 -56.16 59.55 -34.60
N THR A 286 -56.62 58.30 -34.62
CA THR A 286 -58.03 57.99 -34.88
C THR A 286 -58.94 58.49 -33.77
N GLN A 287 -58.53 58.37 -32.50
CA GLN A 287 -59.25 58.93 -31.36
C GLN A 287 -59.25 60.46 -31.39
N ASN A 288 -58.15 61.10 -31.78
CA ASN A 288 -58.14 62.55 -32.00
C ASN A 288 -59.01 62.96 -33.20
N ASP A 289 -59.07 62.16 -34.26
CA ASP A 289 -59.95 62.41 -35.40
C ASP A 289 -61.43 62.24 -35.00
N GLU A 290 -61.76 61.26 -34.15
CA GLU A 290 -63.08 61.09 -33.55
C GLU A 290 -63.44 62.23 -32.59
N ILE A 291 -62.52 62.64 -31.70
CA ILE A 291 -62.69 63.81 -30.83
C ILE A 291 -62.84 65.08 -31.67
N ASN A 292 -62.07 65.26 -32.75
CA ASN A 292 -62.20 66.41 -33.64
C ASN A 292 -63.52 66.37 -34.42
N ALA A 293 -64.02 65.18 -34.78
CA ALA A 293 -65.33 65.02 -35.38
C ALA A 293 -66.44 65.36 -34.38
N GLU A 294 -66.34 64.93 -33.12
CA GLU A 294 -67.25 65.29 -32.03
C GLU A 294 -67.18 66.78 -31.70
N ILE A 295 -66.00 67.41 -31.65
CA ILE A 295 -65.84 68.85 -31.47
C ILE A 295 -66.44 69.61 -32.64
N ARG A 296 -66.30 69.14 -33.88
CA ARG A 296 -66.96 69.73 -35.05
C ARG A 296 -68.47 69.58 -34.96
N GLN A 297 -68.96 68.42 -34.53
CA GLN A 297 -70.39 68.17 -34.34
C GLN A 297 -70.97 69.04 -33.21
N GLN A 298 -70.28 69.16 -32.08
CA GLN A 298 -70.62 70.08 -31.00
C GLN A 298 -70.49 71.55 -31.41
N ALA A 299 -69.53 71.90 -32.27
CA ALA A 299 -69.41 73.25 -32.82
C ALA A 299 -70.59 73.57 -33.76
N LEU A 300 -71.03 72.61 -34.57
CA LEU A 300 -72.23 72.74 -35.41
C LEU A 300 -73.52 72.80 -34.58
N GLU A 301 -73.63 71.99 -33.52
CA GLU A 301 -74.75 72.04 -32.57
C GLU A 301 -74.77 73.36 -31.79
N ASN A 302 -73.61 73.86 -31.36
CA ASN A 302 -73.47 75.17 -30.72
C ASN A 302 -73.78 76.32 -31.71
N LEU A 303 -73.45 76.16 -32.99
CA LEU A 303 -73.76 77.13 -34.03
C LEU A 303 -75.28 77.13 -34.30
N ALA A 304 -75.92 75.95 -34.37
CA ALA A 304 -77.36 75.81 -34.45
C ALA A 304 -78.07 76.35 -33.19
N GLN A 305 -77.52 76.16 -31.99
CA GLN A 305 -78.04 76.76 -30.76
C GLN A 305 -77.85 78.28 -30.74
N LYS A 306 -76.73 78.81 -31.24
CA LYS A 306 -76.51 80.25 -31.39
C LYS A 306 -77.43 80.86 -32.44
N GLU A 307 -77.69 80.18 -33.54
CA GLU A 307 -78.68 80.57 -34.54
C GLU A 307 -80.09 80.55 -33.95
N LEU A 308 -80.46 79.49 -33.22
CA LEU A 308 -81.72 79.41 -32.48
C LEU A 308 -81.86 80.54 -31.46
N LEU A 309 -80.81 80.85 -30.70
CA LEU A 309 -80.79 81.97 -29.76
C LEU A 309 -80.88 83.31 -30.48
N ARG A 310 -80.23 83.46 -31.64
CA ARG A 310 -80.30 84.65 -32.48
C ARG A 310 -81.70 84.83 -33.06
N ASP A 311 -82.34 83.76 -33.48
CA ASP A 311 -83.72 83.74 -33.98
C ASP A 311 -84.71 84.02 -32.85
N GLN A 312 -84.53 83.41 -31.67
CA GLN A 312 -85.29 83.75 -30.47
C GLN A 312 -85.11 85.22 -30.09
N GLN A 313 -83.88 85.74 -30.15
CA GLN A 313 -83.58 87.14 -29.86
C GLN A 313 -84.19 88.07 -30.91
N ALA A 314 -84.19 87.69 -32.20
CA ALA A 314 -84.87 88.40 -33.27
C ALA A 314 -86.39 88.41 -33.05
N VAL A 315 -86.99 87.27 -32.72
CA VAL A 315 -88.42 87.15 -32.38
C VAL A 315 -88.74 88.00 -31.14
N TYR A 316 -87.94 87.97 -30.09
CA TYR A 316 -88.14 88.82 -28.91
C TYR A 316 -88.00 90.31 -29.25
N CYS A 317 -87.03 90.69 -30.08
CA CYS A 317 -86.89 92.07 -30.56
C CYS A 317 -88.09 92.50 -31.41
N GLU A 318 -88.59 91.65 -32.30
CA GLU A 318 -89.81 91.89 -33.07
C GLU A 318 -91.04 91.99 -32.17
N LEU A 319 -91.15 91.14 -31.15
CA LEU A 319 -92.26 91.15 -30.20
C LEU A 319 -92.22 92.38 -29.28
N VAL A 320 -91.03 92.85 -28.91
CA VAL A 320 -90.82 94.13 -28.21
C VAL A 320 -91.13 95.30 -29.13
N ASN A 321 -90.72 95.27 -30.41
CA ASN A 321 -91.04 96.32 -31.38
C ASN A 321 -92.54 96.36 -31.66
N TYR A 322 -93.18 95.20 -31.83
CA TYR A 322 -94.63 95.08 -31.96
C TYR A 322 -95.34 95.59 -30.70
N ARG A 323 -94.89 95.24 -29.49
CA ARG A 323 -95.42 95.81 -28.24
C ARG A 323 -95.22 97.32 -28.17
N LYS A 324 -94.06 97.85 -28.59
CA LYS A 324 -93.81 99.30 -28.64
C LYS A 324 -94.68 99.99 -29.69
N GLU A 325 -94.95 99.36 -30.83
CA GLU A 325 -95.88 99.87 -31.84
C GLU A 325 -97.33 99.81 -31.38
N VAL A 326 -97.75 98.74 -30.71
CA VAL A 326 -99.07 98.61 -30.08
C VAL A 326 -99.23 99.68 -29.01
N VAL A 327 -98.28 99.82 -28.08
CA VAL A 327 -98.30 100.87 -27.06
C VAL A 327 -98.26 102.27 -27.68
N ARG A 328 -97.47 102.49 -28.75
CA ARG A 328 -97.51 103.77 -29.49
C ARG A 328 -98.87 104.03 -30.13
N LYS A 329 -99.50 103.02 -30.75
CA LYS A 329 -100.83 103.13 -31.37
C LYS A 329 -101.91 103.34 -30.31
N GLU A 330 -101.86 102.62 -29.19
CA GLU A 330 -102.75 102.79 -28.05
C GLU A 330 -102.59 104.18 -27.43
N ASN A 331 -101.36 104.65 -27.21
CA ASN A 331 -101.10 106.03 -26.76
C ASN A 331 -101.58 107.06 -27.79
N LEU A 332 -101.42 106.84 -29.10
CA LEU A 332 -101.94 107.74 -30.13
C LEU A 332 -103.48 107.76 -30.18
N VAL A 333 -104.13 106.64 -29.89
CA VAL A 333 -105.60 106.54 -29.79
C VAL A 333 -106.08 107.25 -28.52
N ILE A 334 -105.42 107.04 -27.38
CA ILE A 334 -105.70 107.73 -26.11
C ILE A 334 -105.49 109.24 -26.29
N ASP A 335 -104.38 109.67 -26.86
CA ASP A 335 -104.10 111.07 -27.16
C ASP A 335 -105.12 111.65 -28.14
N ASN A 336 -105.57 110.91 -29.16
CA ASN A 336 -106.66 111.36 -30.04
C ASN A 336 -108.02 111.47 -29.31
N ILE A 337 -108.33 110.58 -28.37
CA ILE A 337 -109.54 110.66 -27.55
C ILE A 337 -109.48 111.89 -26.63
N TYR A 338 -108.34 112.14 -25.98
CA TYR A 338 -108.12 113.35 -25.18
C TYR A 338 -108.13 114.62 -26.04
N TYR A 339 -107.52 114.60 -27.23
CA TYR A 339 -107.52 115.73 -28.16
C TYR A 339 -108.93 116.00 -28.72
N GLN A 340 -109.75 114.97 -28.96
CA GLN A 340 -111.16 115.15 -29.31
C GLN A 340 -112.00 115.68 -28.15
N GLN A 341 -111.75 115.25 -26.91
CA GLN A 341 -112.42 115.80 -25.72
C GLN A 341 -112.03 117.26 -25.47
N ILE A 342 -110.76 117.62 -25.66
CA ILE A 342 -110.28 119.01 -25.62
C ILE A 342 -110.86 119.82 -26.79
N LYS A 343 -110.89 119.28 -28.01
CA LYS A 343 -111.47 119.96 -29.19
C LYS A 343 -112.99 120.18 -29.06
N ASN A 344 -113.71 119.24 -28.42
CA ASN A 344 -115.14 119.39 -28.13
C ASN A 344 -115.38 120.37 -26.95
N GLY A 345 -114.49 120.40 -25.96
CA GLY A 345 -114.49 121.41 -24.89
C GLY A 345 -114.20 122.82 -25.41
N VAL A 346 -113.19 122.97 -26.28
CA VAL A 346 -112.84 124.22 -26.98
C VAL A 346 -113.94 124.63 -27.96
N GLY A 347 -114.66 123.69 -28.57
CA GLY A 347 -115.85 123.98 -29.38
C GLY A 347 -117.02 124.53 -28.57
N ALA A 348 -117.29 123.96 -27.38
CA ALA A 348 -118.32 124.45 -26.47
C ALA A 348 -117.96 125.80 -25.83
N GLU A 349 -116.67 126.04 -25.57
CA GLU A 349 -116.14 127.29 -25.03
C GLU A 349 -116.06 128.40 -26.09
N ASN A 350 -115.71 128.07 -27.34
CA ASN A 350 -115.79 129.01 -28.46
C ASN A 350 -117.23 129.36 -28.82
N LEU A 351 -118.19 128.43 -28.71
CA LEU A 351 -119.62 128.73 -28.91
C LEU A 351 -120.18 129.61 -27.77
N ARG A 352 -119.72 129.42 -26.52
CA ARG A 352 -120.03 130.35 -25.40
C ARG A 352 -119.41 131.73 -25.64
N ASN A 353 -118.13 131.79 -26.00
CA ASN A 353 -117.41 133.03 -26.25
C ASN A 353 -117.92 133.77 -27.49
N GLU A 354 -118.41 133.08 -28.53
CA GLU A 354 -119.07 133.70 -29.68
C GLU A 354 -120.46 134.24 -29.33
N ASN A 355 -121.22 133.54 -28.49
CA ASN A 355 -122.51 134.01 -28.00
C ASN A 355 -122.37 135.19 -27.01
N GLU A 356 -121.35 135.19 -26.16
CA GLU A 356 -120.97 136.33 -25.31
C GLU A 356 -120.46 137.49 -26.17
N ARG A 357 -119.55 137.27 -27.13
CA ARG A 357 -119.13 138.31 -28.08
C ARG A 357 -120.27 138.84 -28.93
N ALA A 358 -121.27 138.04 -29.29
CA ALA A 358 -122.46 138.50 -30.00
C ALA A 358 -123.38 139.34 -29.11
N ARG A 359 -123.52 138.99 -27.82
CA ARG A 359 -124.20 139.83 -26.81
C ARG A 359 -123.44 141.13 -26.56
N ASP A 360 -122.13 141.08 -26.42
CA ASP A 360 -121.25 142.22 -26.18
C ASP A 360 -121.15 143.14 -27.40
N ARG A 361 -121.23 142.61 -28.63
CA ARG A 361 -121.36 143.42 -29.86
C ARG A 361 -122.72 144.10 -29.95
N LYS A 362 -123.81 143.43 -29.54
CA LYS A 362 -125.14 144.07 -29.44
C LYS A 362 -125.17 145.16 -28.38
N ILE A 363 -124.60 144.91 -27.20
CA ILE A 363 -124.47 145.90 -26.12
C ILE A 363 -123.54 147.04 -26.55
N SER A 364 -122.40 146.75 -27.17
CA SER A 364 -121.48 147.77 -27.71
C SER A 364 -122.10 148.58 -28.84
N GLN A 365 -122.93 148.01 -29.71
CA GLN A 365 -123.66 148.78 -30.73
C GLN A 365 -124.73 149.68 -30.11
N ILE A 366 -125.46 149.20 -29.09
CA ILE A 366 -126.43 150.03 -28.35
C ILE A 366 -125.70 151.15 -27.58
N CYS A 367 -124.56 150.87 -26.95
CA CYS A 367 -123.72 151.86 -26.28
C CYS A 367 -123.02 152.82 -27.26
N PHE A 368 -122.67 152.37 -28.46
CA PHE A 368 -122.10 153.22 -29.52
C PHE A 368 -123.15 154.15 -30.12
N GLU A 369 -124.38 153.69 -30.34
CA GLU A 369 -125.51 154.53 -30.76
C GLU A 369 -125.91 155.54 -29.68
N TYR A 370 -125.86 155.15 -28.39
CA TYR A 370 -126.06 156.05 -27.26
C TYR A 370 -124.90 157.07 -27.11
N ASN A 371 -123.65 156.63 -27.21
CA ASN A 371 -122.47 157.49 -27.09
C ASN A 371 -122.30 158.43 -28.28
N LYS A 372 -122.75 158.07 -29.48
CA LYS A 372 -122.87 159.00 -30.62
C LYS A 372 -123.94 160.08 -30.37
N GLY A 373 -124.92 159.79 -29.50
CA GLY A 373 -125.83 160.80 -28.94
C GLY A 373 -125.18 161.68 -27.86
N VAL A 374 -124.21 161.16 -27.11
CA VAL A 374 -123.44 161.90 -26.08
C VAL A 374 -122.32 162.75 -26.68
N GLU A 375 -121.68 162.33 -27.78
CA GLU A 375 -120.68 163.14 -28.50
C GLU A 375 -121.27 164.41 -29.14
N ASN A 376 -122.57 164.43 -29.43
CA ASN A 376 -123.29 165.66 -29.80
C ASN A 376 -123.58 166.59 -28.59
N ARG A 377 -123.51 166.08 -27.34
CA ARG A 377 -123.61 166.92 -26.14
C ARG A 377 -122.24 167.37 -25.64
N ASN A 378 -121.16 166.59 -25.75
CA ASN A 378 -119.83 167.00 -25.31
C ASN A 378 -119.10 168.01 -26.23
N GLN A 379 -119.72 168.45 -27.33
CA GLN A 379 -119.38 169.78 -27.88
C GLN A 379 -119.68 170.91 -26.89
N SER A 380 -120.52 170.70 -25.86
CA SER A 380 -120.77 171.66 -24.77
C SER A 380 -119.73 171.61 -23.64
N GLU A 381 -118.84 170.61 -23.59
CA GLU A 381 -117.71 170.62 -22.64
C GLU A 381 -116.58 171.57 -23.07
N ILE A 382 -116.52 171.98 -24.35
CA ILE A 382 -115.47 172.90 -24.83
C ILE A 382 -115.68 174.35 -24.32
N GLN A 383 -116.86 174.72 -23.82
CA GLN A 383 -117.10 176.05 -23.24
C GLN A 383 -116.85 176.16 -21.72
N GLN A 384 -116.83 175.06 -20.93
CA GLN A 384 -116.69 175.16 -19.46
C GLN A 384 -115.29 174.85 -18.89
N ASN A 385 -114.38 174.33 -19.71
CA ASN A 385 -112.94 174.32 -19.41
C ASN A 385 -112.32 175.74 -19.30
N GLN A 386 -113.13 176.81 -19.26
CA GLN A 386 -112.72 178.20 -19.06
C GLN A 386 -113.00 178.77 -17.66
N GLN A 387 -113.77 178.11 -16.77
CA GLN A 387 -114.22 178.79 -15.53
C GLN A 387 -113.54 178.45 -14.19
N GLN A 388 -112.82 177.32 -13.98
CA GLN A 388 -112.27 177.07 -12.62
C GLN A 388 -110.88 176.42 -12.49
N LYS A 389 -110.02 176.76 -13.44
CA LYS A 389 -108.60 177.10 -13.18
C LYS A 389 -108.40 178.31 -12.24
N LEU A 390 -109.43 178.70 -11.46
CA LEU A 390 -109.54 179.96 -10.71
C LEU A 390 -109.87 179.75 -9.22
N LEU A 391 -109.77 178.51 -8.72
CA LEU A 391 -109.77 178.21 -7.29
C LEU A 391 -108.80 177.04 -7.02
N GLU A 392 -107.51 177.18 -7.30
CA GLU A 392 -106.55 177.90 -6.45
C GLU A 392 -106.27 177.17 -5.15
N ASN A 393 -105.01 176.78 -4.95
CA ASN A 393 -103.94 177.72 -4.53
C ASN A 393 -104.22 178.37 -3.17
N GLN A 394 -105.22 177.90 -2.43
CA GLN A 394 -105.43 178.32 -1.04
C GLN A 394 -105.61 177.05 -0.20
N GLN A 395 -104.62 176.73 0.65
CA GLN A 395 -104.58 175.61 1.63
C GLN A 395 -103.91 174.33 1.11
N HIS A 396 -102.68 174.39 0.62
CA HIS A 396 -101.49 174.75 1.38
C HIS A 396 -101.24 173.86 2.61
N LEU A 397 -100.10 173.18 2.62
CA LEU A 397 -98.83 173.77 3.10
C LEU A 397 -98.83 174.05 4.62
N GLN A 398 -99.82 173.56 5.38
CA GLN A 398 -99.83 173.66 6.85
C GLN A 398 -99.27 172.44 7.61
N ASP A 399 -99.47 171.16 7.21
CA ASP A 399 -99.16 170.02 8.13
C ASP A 399 -97.98 169.09 7.78
N LEU A 400 -97.08 169.51 6.88
CA LEU A 400 -95.78 168.87 6.70
C LEU A 400 -94.76 169.18 7.82
N GLN A 401 -95.10 169.96 8.85
CA GLN A 401 -94.13 170.46 9.83
C GLN A 401 -94.12 169.81 11.21
N ILE A 402 -95.01 168.85 11.50
CA ILE A 402 -95.16 168.40 12.90
C ILE A 402 -94.07 167.42 13.36
N LEU A 403 -93.92 166.14 13.01
CA LEU A 403 -92.96 165.32 13.79
C LEU A 403 -92.54 164.00 13.14
N GLU A 404 -91.31 163.66 12.77
CA GLU A 404 -89.93 164.15 12.94
C GLU A 404 -89.28 164.28 14.34
N GLU A 405 -89.92 164.68 15.44
CA GLU A 405 -89.17 164.87 16.71
C GLU A 405 -88.92 163.61 17.58
N GLU A 406 -89.56 162.45 17.35
CA GLU A 406 -89.43 161.28 18.28
C GLU A 406 -88.53 160.11 17.81
N ARG A 407 -87.69 160.39 16.81
CA ARG A 407 -86.44 159.67 16.54
C ARG A 407 -85.57 159.55 17.83
N LEU A 408 -84.53 158.74 17.76
CA LEU A 408 -83.25 158.90 18.50
C LEU A 408 -83.04 158.40 19.94
N ILE A 409 -84.02 158.22 20.83
CA ILE A 409 -83.64 158.12 22.26
C ILE A 409 -83.16 156.75 22.78
N ASN A 410 -83.51 155.61 22.17
CA ASN A 410 -83.33 154.32 22.86
C ASN A 410 -82.18 153.41 22.33
N TYR A 411 -82.28 152.09 22.16
CA TYR A 411 -81.32 151.29 22.96
C TYR A 411 -80.02 150.70 22.37
N GLN A 412 -79.06 151.59 22.16
CA GLN A 412 -77.61 151.42 22.06
C GLN A 412 -76.86 150.62 23.19
N LYS A 413 -77.48 149.90 24.13
CA LYS A 413 -76.79 149.53 25.41
C LYS A 413 -76.30 148.07 25.65
N GLN A 414 -76.50 147.08 24.78
CA GLN A 414 -76.33 145.66 25.20
C GLN A 414 -75.13 144.88 24.62
N VAL A 415 -74.12 145.56 24.05
CA VAL A 415 -72.99 144.93 23.31
C VAL A 415 -71.74 144.55 24.14
N ASP A 416 -71.50 145.03 25.37
CA ASP A 416 -70.12 145.11 25.91
C ASP A 416 -69.56 143.97 26.82
N GLN A 417 -70.30 142.91 27.23
CA GLN A 417 -69.89 142.10 28.41
C GLN A 417 -69.07 140.79 28.22
N GLN A 418 -68.80 140.27 27.01
CA GLN A 418 -68.36 138.86 26.84
C GLN A 418 -66.85 138.59 26.62
N LEU A 419 -65.97 139.59 26.73
CA LEU A 419 -64.58 139.52 26.21
C LEU A 419 -63.46 139.05 27.19
N GLU A 420 -63.72 138.74 28.47
CA GLU A 420 -62.65 138.65 29.51
C GLU A 420 -62.02 137.26 29.83
N TYR A 421 -62.51 136.10 29.37
CA TYR A 421 -62.19 134.77 29.98
C TYR A 421 -60.95 133.99 29.42
N VAL A 422 -60.16 134.55 28.50
CA VAL A 422 -59.20 133.80 27.66
C VAL A 422 -57.79 133.55 28.24
N THR A 423 -57.38 134.10 29.40
CA THR A 423 -55.95 134.29 29.73
C THR A 423 -55.21 133.25 30.63
N PHE A 424 -55.81 132.15 31.11
CA PHE A 424 -55.24 131.34 32.24
C PHE A 424 -54.37 130.09 31.92
N LEU A 425 -54.40 129.49 30.72
CA LEU A 425 -53.91 128.09 30.50
C LEU A 425 -52.40 127.87 30.18
N ASN A 426 -51.56 128.90 30.08
CA ASN A 426 -50.20 128.83 29.52
C ASN A 426 -49.03 128.36 30.46
N PHE A 427 -49.23 127.73 31.64
CA PHE A 427 -48.16 127.68 32.69
C PHE A 427 -47.41 126.36 33.00
N GLN A 428 -47.78 125.14 32.54
CA GLN A 428 -47.16 123.89 33.08
C GLN A 428 -46.21 123.05 32.17
N GLU A 429 -45.66 123.62 31.09
CA GLU A 429 -44.62 123.01 30.23
C GLU A 429 -43.22 122.77 30.90
N THR A 430 -43.09 122.77 32.23
CA THR A 430 -41.77 122.80 32.93
C THR A 430 -41.23 121.45 33.47
N GLU A 431 -41.94 120.32 33.35
CA GLU A 431 -41.52 119.00 33.89
C GLU A 431 -40.61 118.14 32.97
N ALA A 432 -40.55 118.38 31.66
CA ALA A 432 -39.90 117.47 30.70
C ALA A 432 -38.36 117.52 30.67
N ALA A 433 -37.74 118.51 31.32
CA ALA A 433 -36.29 118.78 31.22
C ALA A 433 -35.40 118.00 32.21
N ALA A 434 -35.94 117.07 33.02
CA ALA A 434 -35.24 116.53 34.19
C ALA A 434 -35.00 115.00 34.22
N LYS A 435 -34.21 114.45 33.28
CA LYS A 435 -33.18 113.39 33.55
C LYS A 435 -32.97 112.43 32.38
N ALA A 436 -32.52 112.99 31.26
CA ALA A 436 -31.68 112.34 30.26
C ALA A 436 -30.33 111.76 30.80
N ASN A 437 -30.24 111.46 32.11
CA ASN A 437 -29.08 110.95 32.84
C ASN A 437 -29.32 109.57 33.52
N SER A 438 -30.51 108.93 33.36
CA SER A 438 -30.80 107.60 33.95
C SER A 438 -30.73 106.41 32.98
N LEU A 439 -30.74 106.64 31.65
CA LEU A 439 -30.88 105.58 30.63
C LEU A 439 -29.57 104.87 30.21
N ARG A 440 -28.41 105.23 30.79
CA ARG A 440 -27.12 104.52 30.60
C ARG A 440 -26.81 103.49 31.72
N ARG A 441 -27.80 103.14 32.55
CA ARG A 441 -27.67 102.20 33.70
C ARG A 441 -28.71 101.06 33.72
N GLU A 442 -29.44 100.82 32.62
CA GLU A 442 -30.45 99.73 32.53
C GLU A 442 -30.02 98.54 31.65
N ASP A 443 -28.77 98.51 31.19
CA ASP A 443 -28.16 97.37 30.46
C ASP A 443 -27.81 96.15 31.36
N GLU A 444 -28.23 96.13 32.64
CA GLU A 444 -27.92 95.06 33.59
C GLU A 444 -29.16 94.28 34.11
N LYS A 445 -30.37 94.47 33.54
CA LYS A 445 -31.62 93.89 34.09
C LYS A 445 -32.47 92.98 33.19
N ILE A 446 -32.01 92.57 32.00
CA ILE A 446 -32.77 91.64 31.13
C ILE A 446 -32.00 90.31 30.97
N LEU A 447 -31.59 89.74 32.10
CA LEU A 447 -30.93 88.42 32.24
C LEU A 447 -31.81 87.43 33.01
N GLU A 448 -33.10 87.75 33.23
CA GLU A 448 -33.94 87.05 34.21
C GLU A 448 -35.40 86.81 33.76
N PHE A 449 -35.61 86.48 32.47
CA PHE A 449 -36.96 86.14 31.97
C PHE A 449 -37.05 84.92 31.03
N GLN A 450 -35.95 84.21 30.75
CA GLN A 450 -35.95 83.06 29.84
C GLN A 450 -35.29 81.81 30.45
N GLN A 451 -35.57 81.56 31.73
CA GLN A 451 -35.43 80.26 32.36
C GLN A 451 -36.77 79.87 33.01
N LYS A 452 -37.26 78.68 32.63
CA LYS A 452 -38.26 77.84 33.33
C LYS A 452 -39.74 78.04 32.99
N LYS A 453 -40.10 77.56 31.80
CA LYS A 453 -41.11 76.50 31.59
C LYS A 453 -40.60 75.67 30.39
N LEU A 454 -39.87 74.53 30.45
CA LEU A 454 -39.93 73.34 31.32
C LEU A 454 -41.39 72.95 31.63
N ASP A 455 -41.91 71.78 31.34
CA ASP A 455 -41.46 70.53 30.75
C ASP A 455 -42.75 69.75 30.47
N PHE A 456 -42.87 69.10 29.32
CA PHE A 456 -43.61 67.85 29.20
C PHE A 456 -43.20 67.18 27.87
N GLU A 457 -42.22 66.28 27.98
CA GLU A 457 -42.25 64.91 27.46
C GLU A 457 -42.71 64.69 26.00
N ALA A 458 -42.01 63.96 25.14
CA ALA A 458 -40.90 63.04 25.34
C ALA A 458 -40.39 62.65 23.95
N VAL A 459 -39.07 62.53 23.78
CA VAL A 459 -38.36 61.38 23.17
C VAL A 459 -36.88 61.71 23.31
N GLN A 460 -36.31 61.55 24.51
CA GLN A 460 -34.89 61.23 24.71
C GLN A 460 -34.69 60.80 26.17
N GLN A 461 -34.90 59.51 26.42
CA GLN A 461 -34.08 58.82 27.40
C GLN A 461 -33.55 57.53 26.79
N GLN A 462 -32.34 57.19 27.25
CA GLN A 462 -31.71 55.88 27.22
C GLN A 462 -30.75 55.57 26.05
N ASN A 463 -29.68 56.36 26.01
CA ASN A 463 -28.34 55.76 25.97
C ASN A 463 -27.95 55.33 27.40
N PHE A 464 -28.16 54.06 27.74
CA PHE A 464 -27.55 53.41 28.90
C PHE A 464 -27.28 51.93 28.59
N ALA A 465 -26.42 51.66 27.62
CA ALA A 465 -25.72 50.38 27.51
C ALA A 465 -24.57 50.49 26.52
N GLU A 466 -23.37 50.14 26.99
CA GLU A 466 -22.40 49.38 26.19
C GLU A 466 -21.53 50.15 25.19
N LYS A 467 -20.84 51.17 25.73
CA LYS A 467 -19.38 51.24 25.57
C LYS A 467 -18.70 50.19 26.48
N LEU A 468 -18.87 48.92 26.13
CA LEU A 468 -17.92 47.88 26.49
C LEU A 468 -17.47 47.19 25.22
N ARG A 469 -16.23 47.53 24.82
CA ARG A 469 -15.21 46.58 24.33
C ARG A 469 -15.55 45.86 23.02
N LYS A 470 -14.64 45.60 22.10
CA LYS A 470 -13.23 45.87 21.85
C LYS A 470 -12.99 45.09 20.56
N ASN A 471 -12.06 45.57 19.74
CA ASN A 471 -11.19 44.76 18.88
C ASN A 471 -11.71 44.19 17.54
N ILE A 472 -10.82 44.40 16.55
CA ILE A 472 -10.71 43.75 15.23
C ILE A 472 -11.65 44.39 14.20
N SER A 473 -11.24 44.99 13.09
CA SER A 473 -9.98 45.03 12.31
C SER A 473 -10.08 46.26 11.40
N GLU A 474 -9.09 47.15 11.35
CA GLU A 474 -8.08 47.18 10.28
C GLU A 474 -8.71 47.17 8.87
N ILE A 475 -8.71 48.33 8.20
CA ILE A 475 -7.96 48.60 6.96
C ILE A 475 -8.50 49.86 6.25
N VAL A 476 -7.60 50.85 6.20
CA VAL A 476 -7.27 51.67 5.02
C VAL A 476 -8.31 52.71 4.57
N HIS A 477 -7.97 53.96 4.94
CA HIS A 477 -7.88 55.11 4.04
C HIS A 477 -8.27 54.84 2.58
N ASN A 478 -9.20 55.62 2.04
CA ASN A 478 -8.86 56.54 0.97
C ASN A 478 -10.01 57.46 0.57
N PHE A 479 -9.61 58.68 0.20
CA PHE A 479 -10.33 59.72 -0.55
C PHE A 479 -11.47 60.50 0.14
N ALA A 480 -11.06 61.68 0.63
CA ALA A 480 -11.80 62.94 0.50
C ALA A 480 -11.98 63.33 -1.00
N PRO A 481 -12.67 64.42 -1.41
CA PRO A 481 -13.36 65.51 -0.67
C PRO A 481 -14.74 65.89 -1.32
N PRO A 482 -15.46 66.95 -0.89
CA PRO A 482 -15.17 68.35 -1.31
C PRO A 482 -15.32 69.36 -0.14
N GLU A 483 -14.40 70.31 0.03
CA GLU A 483 -14.43 71.67 -0.56
C GLU A 483 -15.83 72.31 -0.62
N THR A 484 -16.20 73.12 0.38
CA THR A 484 -15.95 74.56 0.51
C THR A 484 -16.79 75.49 -0.36
N LYS A 485 -17.63 76.24 0.37
CA LYS A 485 -17.71 77.72 0.43
C LYS A 485 -18.81 78.45 -0.38
N ARG A 486 -19.53 79.25 0.44
CA ARG A 486 -19.97 80.65 0.23
C ARG A 486 -21.16 80.85 -0.71
N GLY A 487 -22.10 81.76 -0.44
CA GLY A 487 -22.25 82.77 0.62
C GLY A 487 -23.48 83.61 0.24
N ALA A 488 -24.41 83.81 1.18
CA ALA A 488 -24.65 85.09 1.86
C ALA A 488 -25.04 86.27 0.95
N LEU A 489 -26.24 86.85 1.16
CA LEU A 489 -26.40 88.27 1.55
C LEU A 489 -27.87 88.68 1.71
N LYS A 490 -28.23 89.13 2.91
CA LYS A 490 -29.33 90.05 3.21
C LYS A 490 -28.82 91.50 3.08
N ARG A 491 -29.71 92.44 2.73
CA ARG A 491 -29.89 93.83 3.24
C ARG A 491 -30.16 94.85 2.12
N ARG A 492 -31.21 95.67 2.28
CA ARG A 492 -31.22 97.16 2.40
C ARG A 492 -32.65 97.67 2.16
N GLN A 493 -33.24 98.38 3.13
CA GLN A 493 -33.37 99.85 3.25
C GLN A 493 -34.44 100.46 2.32
N TRP A 494 -35.25 101.47 2.64
CA TRP A 494 -35.71 102.19 3.85
C TRP A 494 -36.89 103.10 3.35
N TYR A 495 -37.68 103.63 4.27
CA TYR A 495 -38.78 104.61 4.19
C TYR A 495 -38.76 105.70 3.10
N ASN A 496 -39.97 106.06 2.58
CA ASN A 496 -40.66 107.35 2.78
C ASN A 496 -41.85 107.52 1.80
N VAL A 497 -43.09 107.24 2.24
CA VAL A 497 -44.21 108.19 2.47
C VAL A 497 -45.10 107.57 3.55
#